data_AF-E6MKC4-F1
#
_entry.id   AF-E6MKC4-F1
#
_cell.length_a   1.000
_cell.length_b   1.000
_cell.length_c   1.000
_cell.angle_alpha   90.00
_cell.angle_beta   90.00
_cell.angle_gamma   90.00
#
_symmetry.space_group_name_H-M   'P 1'
#
loop_
_entity.id
_entity.type
_entity.pdbx_description
1 polymer ?
#
loop_
_entity_poly.entity_id
_entity_poly.type
_entity_poly.pdbx_seq_one_letter_code
_entity_poly.pdbx_strand_id
1 'polypeptide(L)' 'MLATTEEIVKMPLDFLPLTTSAGIAEGNALAMNWETVVPKNELDFIMGNPLFVDGMYISKA' A
#
# COMPACT_ATOMS: atom_id res chain seq x y z
N MET A 1 27.69 0.06 -18.91
CA MET A 1 26.58 -0.69 -18.30
C MET A 1 26.75 -0.80 -16.80
N LEU A 2 27.76 -1.52 -16.29
CA LEU A 2 27.93 -1.70 -14.83
C LEU A 2 28.25 -0.40 -14.06
N ALA A 3 29.10 0.47 -14.62
CA ALA A 3 29.49 1.72 -13.96
C ALA A 3 28.30 2.70 -13.72
N THR A 4 27.38 2.79 -14.67
CA THR A 4 26.18 3.63 -14.56
C THR A 4 25.19 3.08 -13.51
N THR A 5 25.11 1.75 -13.38
CA THR A 5 24.32 1.10 -12.31
C THR A 5 24.95 1.33 -10.93
N GLU A 6 26.27 1.30 -10.85
CA GLU A 6 27.02 1.52 -9.62
C GLU A 6 26.83 2.96 -9.07
N GLU A 7 26.79 3.97 -9.95
CA GLU A 7 26.48 5.36 -9.56
C GLU A 7 25.08 5.54 -8.98
N ILE A 8 24.07 4.84 -9.51
CA ILE A 8 22.69 4.89 -8.99
C ILE A 8 22.62 4.26 -7.60
N VAL A 9 23.30 3.12 -7.39
CA VAL A 9 23.32 2.42 -6.09
C VAL A 9 24.10 3.20 -5.04
N LYS A 10 25.15 3.92 -5.44
CA LYS A 10 26.01 4.72 -4.55
C LYS A 10 25.51 6.14 -4.28
N MET A 11 24.35 6.52 -4.82
CA MET A 11 23.75 7.81 -4.51
C MET A 11 23.56 7.93 -2.99
N PRO A 12 24.20 8.91 -2.33
CA PRO A 12 23.96 9.17 -0.92
C PRO A 12 22.56 9.76 -0.80
N LEU A 13 21.58 8.88 -0.60
CA LEU A 13 20.23 9.27 -0.24
C LEU A 13 20.26 9.60 1.25
N ASP A 14 20.12 10.89 1.57
CA ASP A 14 19.90 11.37 2.94
C ASP A 14 18.45 11.02 3.34
N PHE A 15 18.19 9.70 3.44
CA PHE A 15 16.88 9.09 3.60
C PHE A 15 16.36 9.18 5.04
N LEU A 16 17.24 9.57 5.97
CA LEU A 16 16.96 9.57 7.38
C LEU A 16 17.10 10.98 7.96
N PRO A 17 16.21 11.37 8.89
CA PRO A 17 15.14 10.55 9.46
C PRO A 17 13.92 10.43 8.54
N LEU A 18 13.21 9.30 8.62
CA LEU A 18 11.90 9.14 8.01
C LEU A 18 10.90 10.08 8.71
N THR A 19 10.39 11.07 7.98
CA THR A 19 9.45 12.06 8.50
C THR A 19 8.02 11.85 8.00
N THR A 20 7.82 10.97 7.02
CA THR A 20 6.54 10.72 6.37
C THR A 20 6.04 9.32 6.65
N SER A 21 4.71 9.17 6.72
CA SER A 21 4.03 7.89 6.88
C SER A 21 3.43 7.43 5.56
N ALA A 22 3.44 6.12 5.32
CA ALA A 22 2.79 5.50 4.15
C ALA A 22 1.28 5.27 4.34
N GLY A 23 0.72 5.53 5.53
CA GLY A 23 -0.72 5.41 5.79
C GLY A 23 -1.27 3.96 5.80
N ILE A 24 -0.45 2.97 6.16
CA ILE A 24 -0.87 1.56 6.19
C ILE A 24 -1.75 1.30 7.41
N ALA A 25 -2.97 0.81 7.18
CA ALA A 25 -3.91 0.41 8.23
C ALA A 25 -4.06 -1.12 8.31
N GLU A 26 -3.92 -1.68 9.51
CA GLU A 26 -4.20 -3.10 9.78
C GLU A 26 -5.68 -3.28 10.16
N GLY A 27 -6.41 -4.12 9.44
CA GLY A 27 -7.81 -4.42 9.74
C GLY A 27 -8.53 -5.20 8.65
N ASN A 28 -9.80 -5.50 8.87
CA ASN A 28 -10.67 -6.09 7.85
C ASN A 28 -11.20 -4.97 6.93
N ALA A 29 -10.63 -4.87 5.73
CA ALA A 29 -11.01 -3.87 4.73
C ALA A 29 -12.50 -3.89 4.34
N LEU A 30 -13.19 -5.03 4.49
CA LEU A 30 -14.62 -5.17 4.18
C LEU A 30 -15.54 -4.63 5.31
N ALA A 31 -15.02 -4.47 6.52
CA ALA A 31 -15.80 -4.08 7.70
C ALA A 31 -15.40 -2.71 8.28
N MET A 32 -14.18 -2.24 8.00
CA MET A 32 -13.66 -0.99 8.55
C MET A 32 -14.19 0.25 7.81
N ASN A 33 -14.23 1.39 8.50
CA ASN A 33 -14.54 2.67 7.88
C ASN A 33 -13.30 3.23 7.16
N TRP A 34 -13.33 3.32 5.84
CA TRP A 34 -12.18 3.80 5.06
C TRP A 34 -11.87 5.29 5.26
N GLU A 35 -12.82 6.09 5.73
CA GLU A 35 -12.54 7.51 6.06
C GLU A 35 -11.57 7.66 7.25
N THR A 36 -11.35 6.61 8.05
CA THR A 36 -10.29 6.61 9.07
C THR A 36 -8.91 6.31 8.50
N VAL A 37 -8.82 5.81 7.25
CA VAL A 37 -7.57 5.51 6.54
C VAL A 37 -7.18 6.69 5.65
N VAL A 38 -8.13 7.21 4.86
CA VAL A 38 -7.92 8.37 3.99
C VAL A 38 -9.24 9.16 3.83
N PRO A 39 -9.23 10.50 3.98
CA PRO A 39 -10.41 11.31 3.70
C PRO A 39 -10.81 11.21 2.21
N LYS A 40 -12.12 11.11 1.94
CA LYS A 40 -12.66 10.98 0.58
C LYS A 40 -12.29 12.12 -0.38
N ASN A 41 -12.01 13.31 0.16
CA ASN A 41 -11.62 14.51 -0.58
C ASN A 41 -10.11 14.60 -0.85
N GLU A 42 -9.32 13.67 -0.29
CA GLU A 42 -7.87 13.57 -0.47
C GLU A 42 -7.48 12.32 -1.27
N LEU A 43 -8.47 11.55 -1.73
CA LEU A 43 -8.28 10.29 -2.45
C LEU A 43 -8.50 10.47 -3.95
N ASP A 44 -7.42 10.38 -4.72
CA ASP A 44 -7.49 10.50 -6.18
C ASP A 44 -7.68 9.14 -6.89
N PHE A 45 -7.05 8.07 -6.37
CA PHE A 45 -7.04 6.76 -7.03
C PHE A 45 -7.20 5.61 -6.03
N ILE A 46 -7.96 4.59 -6.42
CA ILE A 46 -8.04 3.31 -5.71
C ILE A 46 -7.51 2.22 -6.64
N MET A 47 -6.46 1.52 -6.20
CA MET A 47 -5.86 0.41 -6.92
C MET A 47 -5.65 -0.75 -5.97
N GLY A 48 -5.86 -1.96 -6.47
CA GLY A 48 -5.64 -3.16 -5.67
C GLY A 48 -5.87 -4.44 -6.47
N ASN A 49 -5.32 -5.52 -5.94
CA ASN A 49 -5.63 -6.88 -6.35
C ASN A 49 -6.30 -7.56 -5.15
N PRO A 50 -7.61 -7.35 -4.94
CA PRO A 50 -8.31 -7.99 -3.84
C PRO A 50 -8.29 -9.51 -4.00
N LEU A 51 -8.41 -10.23 -2.89
CA LEU A 51 -8.47 -11.68 -2.91
C LEU A 51 -9.71 -12.14 -3.69
N PHE A 52 -9.53 -13.07 -4.61
CA PHE A 52 -10.64 -13.78 -5.26
C PHE A 52 -10.99 -15.01 -4.43
N VAL A 53 -12.24 -15.09 -3.97
CA VAL A 53 -12.80 -16.30 -3.36
C VAL A 53 -13.84 -16.85 -4.31
N ASP A 54 -13.63 -18.08 -4.79
CA ASP A 54 -14.53 -18.76 -5.71
C ASP A 54 -15.89 -19.06 -5.03
N GLY A 55 -16.99 -18.95 -5.78
CA GLY A 55 -18.36 -19.01 -5.25
C GLY A 55 -18.75 -20.35 -4.60
N MET A 56 -17.92 -21.38 -4.75
CA MET A 56 -18.11 -22.72 -4.17
C MET A 56 -17.74 -22.83 -2.68
N TYR A 57 -17.13 -21.80 -2.07
CA TYR A 57 -16.74 -21.84 -0.64
C TYR A 57 -17.65 -21.05 0.32
N ILE A 58 -18.86 -20.66 -0.10
CA ILE A 58 -19.91 -20.32 0.88
C ILE A 58 -20.63 -21.61 1.29
N SER A 59 -19.90 -22.56 1.89
CA SER A 59 -20.55 -23.51 2.78
C SER A 59 -20.85 -22.77 4.07
N LYS A 60 -22.10 -22.34 4.22
CA LYS A 60 -22.63 -21.81 5.47
C LYS A 60 -22.39 -22.85 6.57
N ALA A 61 -21.63 -22.48 7.59
CA ALA A 61 -21.65 -23.15 8.89
C ALA A 61 -22.79 -22.57 9.75
#